data_AF-A0A3B0WHZ8-F1
#
_entry.id   AF-A0A3B0WHZ8-F1
#
_cell.length_a   1.000
_cell.length_b   1.000
_cell.length_c   1.000
_cell.angle_alpha   90.00
_cell.angle_beta   90.00
_cell.angle_gamma   90.00
#
_symmetry.space_group_name_H-M   'P 1'
#
loop_
_entity.id
_entity.type
_entity.pdbx_description
1 polymer ?
#
loop_
_entity_poly.entity_id
_entity_poly.type
_entity_poly.pdbx_seq_one_letter_code
_entity_poly.pdbx_strand_id
1 'polypeptide(L)'
;GGLSIVGSRNIDSLDQDFTQKVARQASLEGLNVVSGGARGVDEVSMLSALEAEGGAIGVLADSLYKAALSAKWRKYIKQQQLVLISAYYPEAGFNAGNAMGRNKYIYALSDFALIVRSDKGKGGTWAGAVENLKKSWVPSFVNSDNSVDGNLALIDMGAEPFSIIDTRLDENWLINKLYHVDLAGTVNEPEKHSYQEENQKPQKLIVEEVEPTELINNVETQAVLDEIENETLLCSGSIFSRKDFFYEIFKEYLNTLLLDSQNVSIKELEKLTPDVKKMQIISWLDRAEDEGVIERIGRARSYKNPSQLDLGGNEMLPFNLN
;
A
#
# COMPACT_ATOMS: atom_id res chain seq x y z
N GLY A 1 10.62 1.98 3.56
CA GLY A 1 10.22 0.57 3.70
C GLY A 1 9.11 0.27 2.73
N GLY A 2 9.08 -0.95 2.20
CA GLY A 2 8.17 -1.41 1.17
C GLY A 2 8.87 -2.23 0.10
N LEU A 3 8.14 -2.54 -0.97
CA LEU A 3 8.66 -3.25 -2.13
C LEU A 3 8.95 -2.24 -3.25
N SER A 4 10.20 -2.17 -3.71
CA SER A 4 10.48 -1.48 -4.95
C SER A 4 10.06 -2.34 -6.14
N ILE A 5 9.28 -1.79 -7.05
CA ILE A 5 8.85 -2.49 -8.28
C ILE A 5 9.34 -1.66 -9.46
N VAL A 6 10.25 -2.21 -10.24
CA VAL A 6 10.93 -1.49 -11.32
C VAL A 6 10.95 -2.30 -12.61
N GLY A 7 10.95 -1.63 -13.75
CA GLY A 7 11.01 -2.34 -15.02
C GLY A 7 11.07 -1.45 -16.25
N SER A 8 10.99 -2.10 -17.40
CA SER A 8 11.05 -1.46 -18.71
C SER A 8 9.92 -0.45 -18.91
N ARG A 9 10.19 0.55 -19.75
CA ARG A 9 9.15 1.47 -20.25
C ARG A 9 8.25 0.85 -21.32
N ASN A 10 8.73 -0.22 -21.93
CA ASN A 10 8.03 -0.99 -22.94
C ASN A 10 7.72 -2.36 -22.36
N ILE A 11 6.44 -2.58 -22.07
CA ILE A 11 5.91 -3.79 -21.46
C ILE A 11 4.74 -4.30 -22.28
N ASP A 12 4.54 -5.61 -22.27
CA ASP A 12 3.36 -6.25 -22.85
C ASP A 12 2.26 -6.44 -21.80
N SER A 13 1.13 -7.03 -22.21
CA SER A 13 -0.01 -7.28 -21.32
C SER A 13 0.33 -8.23 -20.18
N LEU A 14 1.22 -9.20 -20.39
CA LEU A 14 1.59 -10.17 -19.35
C LEU A 14 2.42 -9.50 -18.27
N ASP A 15 3.39 -8.67 -18.65
CA ASP A 15 4.16 -7.87 -17.70
C ASP A 15 3.26 -6.88 -16.95
N GLN A 16 2.30 -6.26 -17.64
CA GLN A 16 1.35 -5.34 -17.02
C GLN A 16 0.49 -6.07 -15.99
N ASP A 17 -0.11 -7.20 -16.34
CA ASP A 17 -0.93 -8.00 -15.43
C ASP A 17 -0.13 -8.50 -14.22
N PHE A 18 1.09 -8.97 -14.46
CA PHE A 18 2.00 -9.37 -13.39
C PHE A 18 2.29 -8.20 -12.44
N THR A 19 2.65 -7.04 -13.01
CA THR A 19 2.93 -5.82 -12.23
C THR A 19 1.72 -5.41 -11.40
N GLN A 20 0.52 -5.41 -11.99
CA GLN A 20 -0.72 -5.06 -11.32
C GLN A 20 -1.01 -6.02 -10.16
N LYS A 21 -0.88 -7.34 -10.37
CA LYS A 21 -1.11 -8.35 -9.34
C LYS A 21 -0.18 -8.16 -8.14
N VAL A 22 1.13 -8.05 -8.39
CA VAL A 22 2.09 -7.88 -7.29
C VAL A 22 1.88 -6.55 -6.56
N ALA A 23 1.69 -5.45 -7.28
CA ALA A 23 1.52 -4.15 -6.66
C ALA A 23 0.21 -4.03 -5.85
N ARG A 24 -0.88 -4.63 -6.34
CA ARG A 24 -2.13 -4.72 -5.58
C ARG A 24 -1.95 -5.57 -4.34
N GLN A 25 -1.27 -6.73 -4.47
CA GLN A 25 -1.00 -7.58 -3.33
C GLN A 25 -0.13 -6.87 -2.29
N ALA A 26 0.92 -6.16 -2.71
CA ALA A 26 1.75 -5.35 -1.82
C ALA A 26 0.90 -4.40 -0.99
N SER A 27 -0.04 -3.69 -1.61
CA SER A 27 -0.98 -2.82 -0.89
C SER A 27 -1.87 -3.57 0.10
N LEU A 28 -2.43 -4.73 -0.30
CA LEU A 28 -3.30 -5.53 0.56
C LEU A 28 -2.55 -6.06 1.79
N GLU A 29 -1.28 -6.38 1.64
CA GLU A 29 -0.40 -6.87 2.70
C GLU A 29 0.32 -5.72 3.47
N GLY A 30 -0.05 -4.47 3.22
CA GLY A 30 0.49 -3.31 3.95
C GLY A 30 1.90 -2.86 3.54
N LEU A 31 2.41 -3.34 2.42
CA LEU A 31 3.67 -2.89 1.83
C LEU A 31 3.45 -1.67 0.91
N ASN A 32 4.24 -0.62 1.13
CA ASN A 32 4.28 0.51 0.20
C ASN A 32 5.02 0.12 -1.08
N VAL A 33 4.58 0.64 -2.24
CA VAL A 33 5.32 0.49 -3.50
C VAL A 33 6.28 1.67 -3.69
N VAL A 34 7.56 1.38 -3.91
CA VAL A 34 8.58 2.39 -4.23
C VAL A 34 8.97 2.27 -5.70
N SER A 35 8.85 3.33 -6.49
CA SER A 35 9.22 3.26 -7.91
C SER A 35 9.63 4.60 -8.52
N GLY A 36 10.02 4.56 -9.79
CA GLY A 36 10.59 5.69 -10.53
C GLY A 36 9.59 6.60 -11.22
N GLY A 37 8.29 6.28 -11.19
CA GLY A 37 7.22 7.02 -11.86
C GLY A 37 7.33 7.13 -13.39
N ALA A 38 8.24 6.39 -14.03
CA ALA A 38 8.36 6.38 -15.48
C ALA A 38 7.20 5.58 -16.12
N ARG A 39 6.85 5.90 -17.37
CA ARG A 39 5.92 5.08 -18.16
C ARG A 39 6.37 3.62 -18.16
N GLY A 40 5.43 2.66 -18.11
CA GLY A 40 5.71 1.22 -18.07
C GLY A 40 5.52 0.66 -16.67
N VAL A 41 6.42 -0.23 -16.24
CA VAL A 41 6.31 -0.93 -14.94
C VAL A 41 6.21 0.04 -13.77
N ASP A 42 7.04 1.08 -13.75
CA ASP A 42 7.08 2.02 -12.63
C ASP A 42 5.71 2.71 -12.44
N GLU A 43 5.13 3.27 -13.49
CA GLU A 43 3.82 3.90 -13.43
C GLU A 43 2.69 2.90 -13.12
N VAL A 44 2.69 1.73 -13.76
CA VAL A 44 1.66 0.69 -13.53
C VAL A 44 1.71 0.21 -12.09
N SER A 45 2.88 -0.05 -11.54
CA SER A 45 3.03 -0.52 -10.15
C SER A 45 2.52 0.51 -9.15
N MET A 46 2.93 1.77 -9.30
CA MET A 46 2.47 2.85 -8.42
C MET A 46 0.95 3.03 -8.50
N LEU A 47 0.38 3.10 -9.71
CA LEU A 47 -1.07 3.28 -9.86
C LEU A 47 -1.84 2.11 -9.30
N SER A 48 -1.40 0.88 -9.57
CA SER A 48 -2.06 -0.34 -9.08
C SER A 48 -2.07 -0.42 -7.55
N ALA A 49 -0.97 -0.01 -6.91
CA ALA A 49 -0.88 0.05 -5.46
C ALA A 49 -1.84 1.10 -4.87
N LEU A 50 -1.89 2.29 -5.49
CA LEU A 50 -2.73 3.40 -5.06
C LEU A 50 -4.23 3.11 -5.27
N GLU A 51 -4.59 2.47 -6.38
CA GLU A 51 -5.95 2.00 -6.68
C GLU A 51 -6.42 0.94 -5.69
N ALA A 52 -5.50 0.13 -5.17
CA ALA A 52 -5.78 -0.81 -4.08
C ALA A 52 -5.82 -0.14 -2.69
N GLU A 53 -5.91 1.19 -2.61
CA GLU A 53 -5.90 1.98 -1.37
C GLU A 53 -4.60 1.86 -0.55
N GLY A 54 -3.52 1.35 -1.15
CA GLY A 54 -2.20 1.32 -0.51
C GLY A 54 -1.42 2.62 -0.70
N GLY A 55 -0.17 2.60 -0.23
CA GLY A 55 0.77 3.71 -0.35
C GLY A 55 1.79 3.52 -1.47
N ALA A 56 2.22 4.62 -2.07
CA ALA A 56 3.31 4.62 -3.04
C ALA A 56 4.27 5.80 -2.85
N ILE A 57 5.54 5.56 -3.17
CA ILE A 57 6.61 6.55 -3.18
C ILE A 57 7.17 6.62 -4.60
N GLY A 58 6.94 7.75 -5.27
CA GLY A 58 7.50 8.06 -6.58
C GLY A 58 8.80 8.84 -6.44
N VAL A 59 9.93 8.18 -6.60
CA VAL A 59 11.22 8.85 -6.71
C VAL A 59 11.36 9.33 -8.15
N LEU A 60 11.34 10.62 -8.45
CA LEU A 60 11.36 11.16 -9.81
C LEU A 60 12.76 11.64 -10.22
N ALA A 61 13.05 11.57 -11.51
CA ALA A 61 14.30 12.06 -12.10
C ALA A 61 14.17 13.44 -12.74
N ASP A 62 12.94 13.90 -12.95
CA ASP A 62 12.57 15.16 -13.58
C ASP A 62 11.11 15.52 -13.23
N SER A 63 10.70 16.73 -13.63
CA SER A 63 9.31 17.19 -13.72
C SER A 63 8.47 17.04 -12.44
N LEU A 64 9.09 17.07 -11.25
CA LEU A 64 8.40 16.86 -9.98
C LEU A 64 7.25 17.86 -9.79
N TYR A 65 7.47 19.15 -10.09
CA TYR A 65 6.43 20.17 -9.98
C TYR A 65 5.22 19.84 -10.86
N LYS A 66 5.47 19.49 -12.13
CA LYS A 66 4.42 19.10 -13.08
C LYS A 66 3.71 17.81 -12.64
N ALA A 67 4.45 16.83 -12.14
CA ALA A 67 3.90 15.56 -11.67
C ALA A 67 2.96 15.78 -10.47
N ALA A 68 3.36 16.60 -9.49
CA ALA A 68 2.57 16.90 -8.30
C ALA A 68 1.24 17.62 -8.61
N LEU A 69 1.18 18.37 -9.71
CA LEU A 69 -0.02 19.05 -10.17
C LEU A 69 -0.90 18.20 -11.11
N SER A 70 -0.36 17.13 -11.70
CA SER A 70 -1.08 16.30 -12.66
C SER A 70 -2.30 15.63 -12.03
N ALA A 71 -3.41 15.55 -12.77
CA ALA A 71 -4.62 14.86 -12.30
C ALA A 71 -4.36 13.39 -11.93
N LYS A 72 -3.40 12.75 -12.61
CA LYS A 72 -2.95 11.38 -12.35
C LYS A 72 -2.51 11.19 -10.90
N TRP A 73 -1.66 12.08 -10.38
CA TRP A 73 -1.04 11.92 -9.06
C TRP A 73 -1.70 12.77 -7.97
N ARG A 74 -2.24 13.94 -8.32
CA ARG A 74 -2.74 14.94 -7.38
C ARG A 74 -3.83 14.41 -6.44
N LYS A 75 -4.70 13.51 -6.93
CA LYS A 75 -5.75 12.90 -6.10
C LYS A 75 -5.15 12.05 -4.97
N TYR A 76 -4.15 11.22 -5.28
CA TYR A 76 -3.49 10.32 -4.34
C TYR A 76 -2.60 11.07 -3.35
N ILE A 77 -1.98 12.17 -3.78
CA ILE A 77 -1.23 13.07 -2.87
C ILE A 77 -2.19 13.67 -1.82
N LYS A 78 -3.35 14.19 -2.26
CA LYS A 78 -4.36 14.74 -1.34
C LYS A 78 -4.93 13.69 -0.38
N GLN A 79 -5.03 12.44 -0.83
CA GLN A 79 -5.47 11.31 -0.03
C GLN A 79 -4.38 10.78 0.92
N GLN A 80 -3.18 11.38 0.91
CA GLN A 80 -2.02 10.95 1.72
C GLN A 80 -1.53 9.53 1.39
N GLN A 81 -1.84 9.03 0.19
CA GLN A 81 -1.38 7.73 -0.29
C GLN A 81 -0.08 7.82 -1.10
N LEU A 82 0.22 8.99 -1.68
CA LEU A 82 1.37 9.17 -2.57
C LEU A 82 2.30 10.27 -2.07
N VAL A 83 3.59 9.94 -2.00
CA VAL A 83 4.68 10.92 -1.87
C VAL A 83 5.52 10.90 -3.14
N LEU A 84 5.77 12.08 -3.71
CA LEU A 84 6.72 12.26 -4.81
C LEU A 84 7.96 12.99 -4.29
N ILE A 85 9.14 12.45 -4.57
CA ILE A 85 10.42 13.02 -4.16
C ILE A 85 11.38 13.09 -5.33
N SER A 86 12.35 13.99 -5.29
CA SER A 86 13.42 14.10 -6.29
C SER A 86 14.69 14.62 -5.63
N ALA A 87 15.85 14.12 -6.07
CA ALA A 87 17.14 14.69 -5.70
C ALA A 87 17.55 15.88 -6.61
N TYR A 88 16.69 16.24 -7.56
CA TYR A 88 16.89 17.29 -8.55
C TYR A 88 15.83 18.38 -8.40
N TYR A 89 16.12 19.57 -8.95
CA TYR A 89 15.21 20.70 -8.91
C TYR A 89 13.79 20.35 -9.41
N PRO A 90 12.72 20.86 -8.78
CA PRO A 90 11.35 20.46 -9.10
C PRO A 90 10.93 20.67 -10.57
N GLU A 91 11.51 21.66 -11.23
CA GLU A 91 11.28 22.07 -12.62
C GLU A 91 12.26 21.42 -13.62
N ALA A 92 13.23 20.63 -13.13
CA ALA A 92 14.24 20.01 -13.97
C ALA A 92 13.58 19.15 -15.07
N GLY A 93 14.00 19.33 -16.31
CA GLY A 93 13.58 18.49 -17.43
C GLY A 93 14.29 17.13 -17.44
N PHE A 94 13.85 16.24 -18.34
CA PHE A 94 14.44 14.90 -18.47
C PHE A 94 15.93 14.97 -18.80
N ASN A 95 16.72 14.25 -18.01
CA ASN A 95 18.13 14.01 -18.24
C ASN A 95 18.44 12.53 -17.97
N ALA A 96 19.10 11.86 -18.92
CA ALA A 96 19.40 10.43 -18.80
C ALA A 96 20.34 10.11 -17.62
N GLY A 97 21.32 10.98 -17.35
CA GLY A 97 22.20 10.87 -16.19
C GLY A 97 21.44 10.98 -14.88
N ASN A 98 20.49 11.91 -14.79
CA ASN A 98 19.61 12.04 -13.62
C ASN A 98 18.73 10.80 -13.44
N ALA A 99 18.15 10.29 -14.53
CA ALA A 99 17.33 9.08 -14.49
C ALA A 99 18.11 7.85 -14.00
N MET A 100 19.36 7.67 -14.45
CA MET A 100 20.22 6.60 -13.98
C MET A 100 20.68 6.83 -12.53
N GLY A 101 21.13 8.05 -12.21
CA GLY A 101 21.64 8.41 -10.88
C GLY A 101 20.58 8.35 -9.78
N ARG A 102 19.29 8.53 -10.12
CA ARG A 102 18.15 8.44 -9.21
C ARG A 102 17.90 7.01 -8.71
N ASN A 103 18.18 5.99 -9.51
CA ASN A 103 17.71 4.63 -9.23
C ASN A 103 18.15 4.11 -7.85
N LYS A 104 19.36 4.48 -7.39
CA LYS A 104 19.83 4.15 -6.04
C LYS A 104 18.87 4.51 -4.92
N TYR A 105 18.14 5.62 -5.04
CA TYR A 105 17.16 6.03 -4.04
C TYR A 105 15.92 5.14 -4.05
N ILE A 106 15.53 4.58 -5.20
CA ILE A 106 14.40 3.63 -5.26
C ILE A 106 14.73 2.39 -4.42
N TYR A 107 15.91 1.81 -4.66
CA TYR A 107 16.37 0.64 -3.91
C TYR A 107 16.59 0.96 -2.43
N ALA A 108 17.31 2.04 -2.12
CA ALA A 108 17.66 2.40 -0.75
C ALA A 108 16.46 2.80 0.13
N LEU A 109 15.32 3.18 -0.46
CA LEU A 109 14.09 3.50 0.28
C LEU A 109 13.16 2.28 0.45
N SER A 110 13.44 1.18 -0.25
CA SER A 110 12.70 -0.08 -0.15
C SER A 110 13.37 -1.06 0.82
N ASP A 111 12.63 -2.09 1.21
CA ASP A 111 13.16 -3.25 1.96
C ASP A 111 13.49 -4.41 1.00
N PHE A 112 12.81 -4.49 -0.14
CA PHE A 112 13.01 -5.47 -1.19
C PHE A 112 12.92 -4.82 -2.56
N ALA A 113 13.50 -5.47 -3.59
CA ALA A 113 13.35 -5.06 -4.97
C ALA A 113 12.79 -6.17 -5.85
N LEU A 114 11.81 -5.85 -6.68
CA LEU A 114 11.29 -6.70 -7.74
C LEU A 114 11.50 -6.05 -9.10
N ILE A 115 12.28 -6.73 -9.93
CA ILE A 115 12.53 -6.34 -11.32
C ILE A 115 11.56 -7.12 -12.20
N VAL A 116 10.56 -6.44 -12.75
CA VAL A 116 9.53 -7.09 -13.59
C VAL A 116 10.06 -7.37 -15.00
N ARG A 117 10.74 -6.41 -15.61
CA ARG A 117 11.30 -6.56 -16.96
C ARG A 117 12.50 -5.67 -17.16
N SER A 118 13.60 -6.26 -17.64
CA SER A 118 14.82 -5.54 -17.99
C SER A 118 15.36 -6.01 -19.34
N ASP A 119 16.15 -5.15 -19.99
CA ASP A 119 16.89 -5.51 -21.19
C ASP A 119 18.36 -5.75 -20.82
N LYS A 120 18.92 -6.89 -21.25
CA LYS A 120 20.30 -7.25 -20.94
C LYS A 120 21.29 -6.18 -21.43
N GLY A 121 22.13 -5.69 -20.52
CA GLY A 121 23.23 -4.78 -20.83
C GLY A 121 22.84 -3.34 -21.15
N LYS A 122 21.54 -2.96 -21.11
CA LYS A 122 21.10 -1.62 -21.52
C LYS A 122 19.90 -1.11 -20.71
N GLY A 123 19.81 0.21 -20.63
CA GLY A 123 18.69 0.90 -19.99
C GLY A 123 18.85 1.08 -18.48
N GLY A 124 18.03 1.99 -17.93
CA GLY A 124 18.10 2.38 -16.52
C GLY A 124 17.77 1.24 -15.55
N THR A 125 16.79 0.40 -15.89
CA THR A 125 16.38 -0.74 -15.06
C THR A 125 17.53 -1.73 -14.88
N TRP A 126 18.18 -2.14 -15.97
CA TRP A 126 19.34 -3.03 -15.93
C TRP A 126 20.47 -2.41 -15.10
N ALA A 127 20.83 -1.15 -15.37
CA ALA A 127 21.90 -0.47 -14.65
C ALA A 127 21.62 -0.39 -13.14
N GLY A 128 20.38 -0.04 -12.75
CA GLY A 128 19.97 0.03 -11.35
C GLY A 128 19.96 -1.34 -10.67
N ALA A 129 19.45 -2.37 -11.34
CA ALA A 129 19.39 -3.73 -10.79
C ALA A 129 20.79 -4.32 -10.58
N VAL A 130 21.67 -4.16 -11.57
CA VAL A 130 23.08 -4.59 -11.47
C VAL A 130 23.80 -3.83 -10.35
N GLU A 131 23.55 -2.53 -10.20
CA GLU A 131 24.12 -1.76 -9.10
C GLU A 131 23.63 -2.25 -7.73
N ASN A 132 22.33 -2.52 -7.61
CA ASN A 132 21.76 -3.08 -6.38
C ASN A 132 22.36 -4.44 -6.03
N LEU A 133 22.48 -5.36 -7.01
CA LEU A 133 23.10 -6.67 -6.80
C LEU A 133 24.56 -6.56 -6.37
N LYS A 134 25.33 -5.65 -6.98
CA LYS A 134 26.75 -5.44 -6.66
C LYS A 134 26.96 -4.86 -5.26
N LYS A 135 26.08 -3.97 -4.83
CA LYS A 135 26.19 -3.27 -3.54
C LYS A 135 25.34 -3.89 -2.44
N SER A 136 24.52 -4.87 -2.80
CA SER A 136 23.61 -5.59 -1.92
C SER A 136 22.75 -4.66 -1.07
N TRP A 137 22.16 -3.61 -1.69
CA TRP A 137 21.40 -2.64 -0.91
C TRP A 137 20.13 -3.23 -0.31
N VAL A 138 19.42 -4.01 -1.13
CA VAL A 138 18.23 -4.77 -0.74
C VAL A 138 18.20 -6.12 -1.48
N PRO A 139 17.58 -7.17 -0.92
CA PRO A 139 17.32 -8.41 -1.63
C PRO A 139 16.57 -8.15 -2.95
N SER A 140 16.99 -8.84 -4.01
CA SER A 140 16.49 -8.62 -5.38
C SER A 140 15.80 -9.85 -5.91
N PHE A 141 14.55 -9.66 -6.31
CA PHE A 141 13.71 -10.63 -6.99
C PHE A 141 13.53 -10.21 -8.45
N VAL A 142 13.40 -11.17 -9.35
CA VAL A 142 13.21 -10.94 -10.79
C VAL A 142 12.05 -11.78 -11.27
N ASN A 143 11.12 -11.17 -12.00
CA ASN A 143 10.02 -11.90 -12.63
C ASN A 143 10.55 -13.03 -13.52
N SER A 144 10.22 -14.26 -13.16
CA SER A 144 10.59 -15.49 -13.89
C SER A 144 9.46 -16.04 -14.76
N ASP A 145 8.28 -15.43 -14.73
CA ASP A 145 7.14 -15.83 -15.58
C ASP A 145 7.34 -15.38 -17.04
N ASN A 146 8.27 -14.45 -17.28
CA ASN A 146 8.73 -14.08 -18.61
C ASN A 146 10.14 -14.63 -18.88
N SER A 147 10.44 -14.91 -20.15
CA SER A 147 11.77 -15.39 -20.58
C SER A 147 12.57 -14.28 -21.26
N VAL A 148 12.57 -13.08 -20.66
CA VAL A 148 13.29 -11.93 -21.21
C VAL A 148 14.78 -12.05 -20.88
N ASP A 149 15.66 -11.87 -21.87
CA ASP A 149 17.12 -12.02 -21.73
C ASP A 149 17.73 -11.21 -20.56
N GLY A 150 17.19 -10.02 -20.28
CA GLY A 150 17.65 -9.21 -19.15
C GLY A 150 17.28 -9.83 -17.81
N ASN A 151 16.07 -10.35 -17.66
CA ASN A 151 15.64 -11.00 -16.44
C ASN A 151 16.45 -12.28 -16.18
N LEU A 152 16.63 -13.12 -17.20
CA LEU A 152 17.47 -14.32 -17.11
C LEU A 152 18.90 -13.97 -16.70
N ALA A 153 19.48 -12.93 -17.31
CA ALA A 153 20.84 -12.52 -16.96
C ALA A 153 20.96 -11.91 -15.55
N LEU A 154 19.91 -11.28 -15.01
CA LEU A 154 19.90 -10.83 -13.60
C LEU A 154 19.81 -12.02 -12.64
N ILE A 155 19.06 -13.06 -12.99
CA ILE A 155 19.01 -14.32 -12.23
C ILE A 155 20.38 -14.99 -12.22
N ASP A 156 21.06 -15.08 -13.37
CA ASP A 156 22.43 -15.59 -13.46
C ASP A 156 23.44 -14.76 -12.62
N MET A 157 23.13 -13.49 -12.36
CA MET A 157 23.92 -12.59 -11.51
C MET A 157 23.59 -12.69 -10.01
N GLY A 158 22.67 -13.57 -9.61
CA GLY A 158 22.32 -13.83 -8.21
C GLY A 158 21.04 -13.14 -7.73
N ALA A 159 20.22 -12.58 -8.62
CA ALA A 159 18.87 -12.19 -8.25
C ALA A 159 17.96 -13.43 -8.12
N GLU A 160 17.01 -13.39 -7.20
CA GLU A 160 16.13 -14.51 -6.95
C GLU A 160 14.96 -14.57 -7.96
N PRO A 161 14.67 -15.73 -8.58
CA PRO A 161 13.52 -15.86 -9.46
C PRO A 161 12.19 -15.74 -8.71
N PHE A 162 11.26 -14.99 -9.29
CA PHE A 162 9.94 -14.72 -8.72
C PHE A 162 8.83 -14.97 -9.74
N SER A 163 8.03 -16.00 -9.49
CA SER A 163 6.78 -16.32 -10.19
C SER A 163 5.54 -16.12 -9.32
N ILE A 164 4.39 -15.81 -9.92
CA ILE A 164 3.11 -15.89 -9.19
C ILE A 164 2.56 -17.31 -9.36
N ILE A 165 2.69 -18.13 -8.31
CA ILE A 165 2.01 -19.44 -8.25
C ILE A 165 0.53 -19.17 -7.88
N ASP A 166 -0.42 -20.03 -8.28
CA ASP A 166 -1.86 -19.82 -7.98
C ASP A 166 -2.09 -19.77 -6.45
N THR A 167 -2.15 -18.56 -5.88
CA THR A 167 -2.14 -18.29 -4.44
C THR A 167 -3.54 -18.08 -3.86
N ARG A 168 -4.57 -18.69 -4.47
CA ARG A 168 -5.99 -18.55 -4.04
C ARG A 168 -6.27 -18.91 -2.57
N LEU A 169 -5.29 -19.47 -1.85
CA LEU A 169 -5.41 -19.92 -0.47
C LEU A 169 -4.50 -19.16 0.51
N ASP A 170 -3.62 -18.27 0.05
CA ASP A 170 -2.72 -17.51 0.92
C ASP A 170 -2.91 -16.00 0.69
N GLU A 171 -3.51 -15.33 1.68
CA GLU A 171 -3.74 -13.88 1.67
C GLU A 171 -2.44 -13.07 1.87
N ASN A 172 -1.37 -13.69 2.37
CA ASN A 172 -0.07 -13.05 2.65
C ASN A 172 1.06 -13.62 1.78
N TRP A 173 0.71 -14.13 0.59
CA TRP A 173 1.64 -14.86 -0.26
C TRP A 173 2.85 -14.03 -0.69
N LEU A 174 2.72 -12.71 -0.81
CA LEU A 174 3.82 -11.86 -1.26
C LEU A 174 4.86 -11.71 -0.16
N ILE A 175 4.47 -11.32 1.06
CA ILE A 175 5.35 -11.19 2.23
C ILE A 175 6.00 -12.54 2.54
N ASN A 176 5.23 -13.63 2.54
CA ASN A 176 5.78 -14.98 2.78
C ASN A 176 6.90 -15.30 1.79
N LYS A 177 6.71 -14.91 0.53
CA LYS A 177 7.71 -15.08 -0.52
C LYS A 177 8.91 -14.14 -0.38
N LEU A 178 8.71 -12.87 -0.03
CA LEU A 178 9.79 -11.88 0.11
C LEU A 178 10.69 -12.15 1.32
N TYR A 179 10.13 -12.64 2.42
CA TYR A 179 10.86 -12.91 3.66
C TYR A 179 11.35 -14.36 3.79
N HIS A 180 11.16 -15.20 2.76
CA HIS A 180 11.42 -16.64 2.83
C HIS A 180 10.86 -17.26 4.11
N VAL A 181 9.58 -17.01 4.41
CA VAL A 181 8.93 -17.67 5.53
C VAL A 181 8.70 -19.11 5.10
N ASP A 182 9.66 -19.99 5.39
CA ASP A 182 9.40 -21.43 5.36
C ASP A 182 8.20 -21.68 6.28
N LEU A 183 7.19 -22.41 5.78
CA LEU A 183 6.00 -22.86 6.51
C LEU A 183 6.32 -23.67 7.79
N ALA A 184 7.60 -23.83 8.14
CA ALA A 184 8.13 -24.41 9.37
C ALA A 184 8.35 -23.39 10.52
N GLY A 185 8.05 -22.10 10.35
CA GLY A 185 7.95 -21.15 11.47
C GLY A 185 9.28 -20.53 11.94
N THR A 186 10.29 -20.46 11.09
CA THR A 186 11.51 -19.68 11.37
C THR A 186 11.59 -18.47 10.45
N VAL A 187 11.41 -17.27 11.01
CA VAL A 187 11.68 -16.01 10.32
C VAL A 187 13.19 -15.86 10.18
N ASN A 188 13.70 -15.94 8.96
CA ASN A 188 15.07 -15.50 8.68
C ASN A 188 15.01 -14.01 8.33
N GLU A 189 15.44 -13.14 9.25
CA GLU A 189 15.65 -11.73 8.89
C GLU A 189 16.72 -11.65 7.79
N PRO A 190 16.51 -10.89 6.70
CA PRO A 190 17.56 -10.66 5.73
C PRO A 190 18.72 -9.93 6.41
N GLU A 191 19.92 -10.49 6.33
CA GLU A 191 21.13 -9.95 6.96
C GLU A 191 21.37 -8.50 6.51
N LYS A 192 21.16 -7.54 7.42
CA LYS A 192 21.52 -6.13 7.23
C LYS A 192 23.04 -6.02 7.13
N HIS A 193 23.56 -5.91 5.91
CA HIS A 193 24.97 -5.64 5.69
C HIS A 193 25.24 -4.14 5.88
N SER A 194 26.10 -3.82 6.85
CA SER A 194 26.49 -2.46 7.21
C SER A 194 27.26 -1.77 6.07
N TYR A 195 26.77 -0.62 5.64
CA TYR A 195 27.46 0.26 4.69
C TYR A 195 28.67 0.93 5.35
N GLN A 196 29.81 0.94 4.67
CA GLN A 196 30.90 1.87 4.95
C GLN A 196 30.80 3.07 3.99
N GLU A 197 30.70 4.28 4.53
CA GLU A 197 30.60 5.53 3.78
C GLU A 197 31.92 5.88 3.07
N GLU A 198 31.92 5.94 1.74
CA GLU A 198 32.94 6.68 0.99
C GLU A 198 32.50 8.14 0.83
N ASN A 199 33.21 9.02 1.55
CA ASN A 199 33.03 10.47 1.54
C ASN A 199 33.40 11.09 0.18
N GLN A 200 32.42 11.55 -0.59
CA GLN A 200 32.63 12.52 -1.67
C GLN A 200 31.78 13.77 -1.47
N LYS A 201 32.47 14.92 -1.34
CA LYS A 201 31.89 16.24 -1.09
C LYS A 201 31.06 16.73 -2.29
N PRO A 202 29.87 17.33 -2.08
CA PRO A 202 29.08 17.92 -3.16
C PRO A 202 29.65 19.28 -3.61
N GLN A 203 29.76 19.48 -4.93
CA GLN A 203 30.04 20.78 -5.56
C GLN A 203 28.74 21.55 -5.80
N LYS A 204 28.78 22.85 -5.49
CA LYS A 204 27.66 23.81 -5.48
C LYS A 204 27.44 24.37 -6.89
N LEU A 205 26.25 24.23 -7.46
CA LEU A 205 25.83 24.93 -8.68
C LEU A 205 24.70 25.92 -8.33
N ILE A 206 24.88 27.17 -8.77
CA ILE A 206 24.00 28.32 -8.57
C ILE A 206 23.13 28.44 -9.82
N VAL A 207 21.81 28.59 -9.68
CA VAL A 207 20.93 29.07 -10.77
C VAL A 207 19.84 29.96 -10.20
N GLU A 208 19.64 31.09 -10.88
CA GLU A 208 18.76 32.23 -10.58
C GLU A 208 17.26 31.93 -10.77
N GLU A 209 16.44 32.70 -10.05
CA GLU A 209 14.99 32.59 -9.87
C GLU A 209 14.22 33.46 -10.90
N VAL A 210 13.16 32.93 -11.51
CA VAL A 210 12.21 33.73 -12.34
C VAL A 210 10.77 33.30 -12.01
N GLU A 211 9.91 34.27 -11.72
CA GLU A 211 8.53 34.09 -11.24
C GLU A 211 7.48 33.74 -12.33
N PRO A 212 6.36 33.09 -11.97
CA PRO A 212 5.32 32.63 -12.91
C PRO A 212 4.13 33.61 -13.05
N THR A 213 3.46 33.56 -14.21
CA THR A 213 2.17 34.24 -14.45
C THR A 213 1.05 33.25 -14.76
N GLU A 214 -0.12 33.53 -14.19
CA GLU A 214 -1.35 32.74 -14.16
C GLU A 214 -2.09 32.69 -15.50
N LEU A 215 -2.99 31.70 -15.66
CA LEU A 215 -4.38 31.90 -16.13
C LEU A 215 -5.21 30.62 -15.95
N ILE A 216 -6.33 30.77 -15.24
CA ILE A 216 -7.40 29.80 -14.97
C ILE A 216 -8.50 29.99 -16.03
N ASN A 217 -9.21 28.91 -16.42
CA ASN A 217 -10.67 28.97 -16.62
C ASN A 217 -11.34 27.60 -16.54
N ASN A 218 -12.46 27.58 -15.81
CA ASN A 218 -13.37 26.48 -15.49
C ASN A 218 -14.46 26.32 -16.55
N VAL A 219 -14.91 25.09 -16.87
CA VAL A 219 -16.33 24.71 -17.02
C VAL A 219 -16.48 23.19 -16.81
N GLU A 220 -17.64 22.78 -16.28
CA GLU A 220 -18.28 21.43 -16.27
C GLU A 220 -18.06 20.53 -15.04
N THR A 221 -18.86 20.80 -13.99
CA THR A 221 -18.93 20.01 -12.74
C THR A 221 -20.20 19.15 -12.63
N GLN A 222 -21.15 19.25 -13.56
CA GLN A 222 -22.45 18.60 -13.41
C GLN A 222 -22.54 17.21 -14.08
N ALA A 223 -21.77 16.94 -15.12
CA ALA A 223 -21.82 15.67 -15.85
C ALA A 223 -21.18 14.48 -15.08
N VAL A 224 -20.28 14.78 -14.13
CA VAL A 224 -19.54 13.76 -13.36
C VAL A 224 -20.40 13.13 -12.26
N LEU A 225 -21.47 13.80 -11.82
CA LEU A 225 -22.30 13.31 -10.72
C LEU A 225 -23.25 12.19 -11.17
N ASP A 226 -23.70 12.21 -12.43
CA ASP A 226 -24.68 11.23 -12.95
C ASP A 226 -24.02 9.90 -13.39
N GLU A 227 -22.70 9.87 -13.63
CA GLU A 227 -21.96 8.64 -13.96
C GLU A 227 -21.64 7.79 -12.72
N ILE A 228 -21.53 8.41 -11.53
CA ILE A 228 -21.13 7.72 -10.28
C ILE A 228 -22.25 6.83 -9.72
N GLU A 229 -23.53 7.15 -9.94
CA GLU A 229 -24.63 6.31 -9.44
C GLU A 229 -24.79 4.99 -10.22
N ASN A 230 -24.44 4.97 -11.51
CA ASN A 230 -24.67 3.80 -12.36
C ASN A 230 -23.59 2.71 -12.25
N GLU A 231 -22.36 3.04 -11.85
CA GLU A 231 -21.28 2.05 -11.69
C GLU A 231 -21.40 1.20 -10.41
N THR A 232 -22.27 1.59 -9.46
CA THR A 232 -22.44 0.86 -8.20
C THR A 232 -23.27 -0.43 -8.37
N LEU A 233 -23.92 -0.64 -9.52
CA LEU A 233 -24.91 -1.72 -9.70
C LEU A 233 -24.38 -3.03 -10.33
N LEU A 234 -23.08 -3.14 -10.68
CA LEU A 234 -22.60 -4.24 -11.53
C LEU A 234 -21.57 -5.20 -10.92
N CYS A 235 -21.30 -5.16 -9.62
CA CYS A 235 -20.44 -6.16 -8.97
C CYS A 235 -21.25 -7.28 -8.27
N SER A 236 -21.94 -8.12 -9.05
CA SER A 236 -22.44 -9.41 -8.58
C SER A 236 -21.37 -10.49 -8.80
N GLY A 237 -20.59 -10.83 -7.77
CA GLY A 237 -19.63 -11.94 -7.87
C GLY A 237 -18.40 -11.88 -6.98
N SER A 238 -18.45 -11.26 -5.80
CA SER A 238 -17.45 -11.43 -4.75
C SER A 238 -18.15 -11.37 -3.39
N ILE A 239 -17.92 -12.40 -2.59
CA ILE A 239 -18.50 -12.56 -1.26
C ILE A 239 -17.81 -11.52 -0.35
N PHE A 240 -18.58 -10.49 0.03
CA PHE A 240 -18.25 -9.27 0.79
C PHE A 240 -17.58 -8.11 0.04
N SER A 241 -18.22 -6.94 0.13
CA SER A 241 -17.63 -5.65 -0.26
C SER A 241 -16.49 -5.28 0.69
N ARG A 242 -15.49 -4.53 0.23
CA ARG A 242 -14.39 -4.02 1.10
C ARG A 242 -14.89 -3.28 2.33
N LYS A 243 -16.05 -2.61 2.21
CA LYS A 243 -16.73 -1.94 3.34
C LYS A 243 -17.29 -2.93 4.38
N ASP A 244 -17.67 -4.13 3.94
CA ASP A 244 -18.13 -5.18 4.84
C ASP A 244 -16.97 -5.85 5.56
N PHE A 245 -15.82 -6.04 4.92
CA PHE A 245 -14.66 -6.66 5.56
C PHE A 245 -14.19 -5.94 6.84
N PHE A 246 -14.01 -4.61 6.77
CA PHE A 246 -13.62 -3.83 7.96
C PHE A 246 -14.71 -3.82 9.04
N TYR A 247 -15.97 -3.90 8.64
CA TYR A 247 -17.08 -4.02 9.57
C TYR A 247 -17.09 -5.39 10.28
N GLU A 248 -16.79 -6.49 9.57
CA GLU A 248 -16.64 -7.81 10.19
C GLU A 248 -15.50 -7.84 11.22
N ILE A 249 -14.34 -7.25 10.90
CA ILE A 249 -13.23 -7.13 11.86
C ILE A 249 -13.64 -6.29 13.08
N PHE A 250 -14.29 -5.14 12.83
CA PHE A 250 -14.79 -4.28 13.91
C PHE A 250 -15.78 -5.03 14.82
N LYS A 251 -16.67 -5.86 14.24
CA LYS A 251 -17.60 -6.69 15.01
C LYS A 251 -16.90 -7.68 15.93
N GLU A 252 -15.90 -8.42 15.43
CA GLU A 252 -15.14 -9.37 16.25
C GLU A 252 -14.37 -8.66 17.39
N TYR A 253 -13.79 -7.51 17.08
CA TYR A 253 -13.12 -6.68 18.09
C TYR A 253 -14.10 -6.17 19.16
N LEU A 254 -15.27 -5.69 18.75
CA LEU A 254 -16.33 -5.23 19.65
C LEU A 254 -16.85 -6.36 20.55
N ASN A 255 -17.03 -7.57 20.01
CA ASN A 255 -17.41 -8.75 20.79
C ASN A 255 -16.36 -9.07 21.86
N THR A 256 -15.08 -9.01 21.52
CA THR A 256 -13.98 -9.23 22.47
C THR A 256 -14.01 -8.22 23.61
N LEU A 257 -14.20 -6.93 23.31
CA LEU A 257 -14.30 -5.90 24.34
C LEU A 257 -15.52 -6.08 25.25
N LEU A 258 -16.65 -6.52 24.70
CA LEU A 258 -17.88 -6.78 25.45
C LEU A 258 -17.83 -8.04 26.32
N LEU A 259 -16.92 -8.97 26.04
CA LEU A 259 -16.63 -10.11 26.92
C LEU A 259 -15.84 -9.66 28.16
N ASP A 260 -14.88 -8.76 27.99
CA ASP A 260 -14.03 -8.25 29.08
C ASP A 260 -14.71 -7.16 29.92
N SER A 261 -15.52 -6.31 29.27
CA SER A 261 -16.20 -5.18 29.86
C SER A 261 -17.70 -5.31 29.57
N GLN A 262 -18.53 -5.47 30.60
CA GLN A 262 -20.00 -5.65 30.45
C GLN A 262 -20.69 -4.56 29.60
N ASN A 263 -20.04 -3.40 29.44
CA ASN A 263 -20.46 -2.35 28.53
C ASN A 263 -19.24 -1.67 27.90
N VAL A 264 -19.43 -1.11 26.72
CA VAL A 264 -18.43 -0.32 25.99
C VAL A 264 -19.04 1.02 25.58
N SER A 265 -18.28 2.11 25.75
CA SER A 265 -18.70 3.46 25.34
C SER A 265 -17.98 3.94 24.08
N ILE A 266 -18.59 4.87 23.32
CA ILE A 266 -17.93 5.48 22.16
C ILE A 266 -16.59 6.13 22.53
N LYS A 267 -16.49 6.79 23.69
CA LYS A 267 -15.25 7.44 24.12
C LYS A 267 -14.10 6.46 24.32
N GLU A 268 -14.45 5.25 24.77
CA GLU A 268 -13.49 4.18 25.00
C GLU A 268 -13.04 3.56 23.67
N LEU A 269 -13.97 3.33 22.75
CA LEU A 269 -13.64 2.90 21.38
C LEU A 269 -12.76 3.92 20.67
N GLU A 270 -13.06 5.23 20.75
CA GLU A 270 -12.21 6.29 20.17
C GLU A 270 -10.77 6.25 20.72
N LYS A 271 -10.58 5.87 21.99
CA LYS A 271 -9.25 5.76 22.61
C LYS A 271 -8.52 4.50 22.16
N LEU A 272 -9.24 3.39 22.01
CA LEU A 272 -8.70 2.09 21.64
C LEU A 272 -8.45 1.95 20.13
N THR A 273 -9.17 2.72 19.31
CA THR A 273 -9.03 2.73 17.85
C THR A 273 -8.71 4.14 17.33
N PRO A 274 -7.51 4.68 17.60
CA PRO A 274 -7.17 6.07 17.27
C PRO A 274 -7.15 6.35 15.75
N ASP A 275 -6.90 5.32 14.94
CA ASP A 275 -6.83 5.44 13.48
C ASP A 275 -8.20 5.40 12.79
N VAL A 276 -9.28 5.10 13.53
CA VAL A 276 -10.65 5.05 13.01
C VAL A 276 -11.37 6.35 13.34
N LYS A 277 -11.88 7.03 12.31
CA LYS A 277 -12.67 8.26 12.50
C LYS A 277 -13.94 7.96 13.31
N LYS A 278 -14.27 8.82 14.28
CA LYS A 278 -15.49 8.75 15.10
C LYS A 278 -16.77 8.47 14.31
N MET A 279 -16.95 9.14 13.16
CA MET A 279 -18.13 8.94 12.31
C MET A 279 -18.23 7.51 11.75
N GLN A 280 -17.10 6.87 11.49
CA GLN A 280 -17.06 5.48 11.04
C GLN A 280 -17.41 4.52 12.19
N ILE A 281 -16.86 4.76 13.39
CA ILE A 281 -17.21 4.00 14.59
C ILE A 281 -18.72 4.09 14.86
N ILE A 282 -19.30 5.30 14.77
CA ILE A 282 -20.74 5.50 14.91
C ILE A 282 -21.52 4.72 13.87
N SER A 283 -21.14 4.81 12.59
CA SER A 283 -21.82 4.08 11.51
C SER A 283 -21.76 2.56 11.70
N TRP A 284 -20.65 2.02 12.20
CA TRP A 284 -20.51 0.59 12.47
C TRP A 284 -21.28 0.16 13.73
N LEU A 285 -21.33 0.99 14.77
CA LEU A 285 -22.15 0.72 15.95
C LEU A 285 -23.65 0.76 15.63
N ASP A 286 -24.10 1.75 14.85
CA ASP A 286 -25.48 1.86 14.41
C ASP A 286 -25.85 0.60 13.56
N ARG A 287 -24.94 0.14 12.68
CA ARG A 287 -25.12 -1.11 11.92
C ARG A 287 -25.15 -2.36 12.81
N ALA A 288 -24.28 -2.45 13.81
CA ALA A 288 -24.24 -3.59 14.74
C ALA A 288 -25.47 -3.63 15.66
N GLU A 289 -26.03 -2.47 16.00
CA GLU A 289 -27.30 -2.33 16.71
C GLU A 289 -28.48 -2.80 15.82
N ASP A 290 -28.51 -2.38 14.55
CA ASP A 290 -29.53 -2.83 13.57
C ASP A 290 -29.45 -4.35 13.28
N GLU A 291 -28.25 -4.92 13.25
CA GLU A 291 -28.01 -6.37 13.11
C GLU A 291 -28.29 -7.16 14.41
N GLY A 292 -28.58 -6.47 15.52
CA GLY A 292 -28.88 -7.08 16.81
C GLY A 292 -27.67 -7.74 17.49
N VAL A 293 -26.45 -7.33 17.12
CA VAL A 293 -25.19 -7.81 17.73
C VAL A 293 -24.95 -7.13 19.08
N ILE A 294 -25.43 -5.89 19.24
CA ILE A 294 -25.29 -5.07 20.44
C ILE A 294 -26.60 -4.38 20.80
N GLU A 295 -26.78 -4.04 22.09
CA GLU A 295 -27.91 -3.26 22.58
C GLU A 295 -27.42 -1.94 23.19
N ARG A 296 -28.00 -0.81 22.78
CA ARG A 296 -27.65 0.49 23.31
C ARG A 296 -28.23 0.72 24.72
N ILE A 297 -27.35 1.10 25.65
CA ILE A 297 -27.69 1.46 27.02
C ILE A 297 -27.73 2.99 27.17
N GLY A 298 -28.93 3.50 27.43
CA GLY A 298 -29.14 4.89 27.86
C GLY A 298 -28.73 5.96 26.83
N ARG A 299 -28.64 7.21 27.30
CA ARG A 299 -28.44 8.38 26.42
C ARG A 299 -26.98 8.57 25.96
N ALA A 300 -26.01 7.96 26.63
CA ALA A 300 -24.59 8.20 26.41
C ALA A 300 -23.95 7.44 25.22
N ARG A 301 -24.75 6.73 24.40
CA ARG A 301 -24.26 5.81 23.36
C ARG A 301 -23.22 4.84 23.94
N SER A 302 -23.65 4.13 24.98
CA SER A 302 -22.95 2.94 25.50
C SER A 302 -23.67 1.69 25.02
N TYR A 303 -22.98 0.56 24.91
CA TYR A 303 -23.51 -0.66 24.29
C TYR A 303 -23.16 -1.89 25.13
N LYS A 304 -24.02 -2.91 25.14
CA LYS A 304 -23.81 -4.23 25.79
C LYS A 304 -24.18 -5.39 24.85
N ASN A 305 -23.85 -6.61 25.25
CA ASN A 305 -24.28 -7.83 24.55
C ASN A 305 -25.80 -8.10 24.81
N PRO A 306 -26.61 -8.44 23.79
CA PRO A 306 -28.06 -8.66 23.90
C PRO A 306 -28.51 -9.77 24.87
N SER A 307 -27.59 -10.60 25.39
CA SER A 307 -27.92 -11.77 26.21
C SER A 307 -27.56 -11.66 27.71
N GLN A 308 -27.21 -10.48 28.23
CA GLN A 308 -27.18 -10.31 29.69
C GLN A 308 -28.57 -9.97 30.23
N LEU A 309 -29.36 -11.04 30.44
CA LEU A 309 -30.52 -11.01 31.32
C LEU A 309 -30.09 -10.53 32.70
N ASP A 310 -30.84 -9.55 33.19
CA ASP A 310 -30.83 -9.00 34.54
C ASP A 310 -30.75 -10.12 35.60
N LEU A 311 -29.57 -10.35 36.17
CA LEU A 311 -29.42 -10.97 37.49
C LEU A 311 -29.19 -9.87 38.51
N GLY A 312 -30.15 -8.94 38.56
CA GLY A 312 -30.16 -7.76 39.41
C GLY A 312 -31.51 -7.58 40.11
N GLY A 313 -31.92 -8.58 40.91
CA GLY A 313 -32.97 -8.39 41.91
C GLY A 313 -34.12 -9.38 41.85
N ASN A 314 -34.03 -10.44 42.65
CA ASN A 314 -35.22 -10.92 43.35
C ASN A 314 -34.85 -11.64 44.65
N GLU A 315 -35.78 -11.54 45.59
CA GLU A 315 -35.65 -11.63 47.04
C GLU A 315 -35.05 -12.93 47.61
N MET A 316 -34.45 -12.77 48.80
CA MET A 316 -34.23 -13.85 49.76
C MET A 316 -35.52 -14.64 49.99
N LEU A 317 -35.47 -15.96 49.78
CA LEU A 317 -36.33 -16.91 50.50
C LEU A 317 -35.47 -18.06 51.04
N PRO A 318 -35.69 -18.50 52.29
CA PRO A 318 -34.78 -19.39 52.98
C PRO A 318 -34.94 -20.84 52.53
N PHE A 319 -33.81 -21.52 52.36
CA PHE A 319 -33.76 -22.97 52.22
C PHE A 319 -34.24 -23.64 53.52
N ASN A 320 -35.38 -24.31 53.47
CA ASN A 320 -35.75 -25.32 54.47
C ASN A 320 -35.18 -26.68 54.03
N LEU A 321 -34.37 -27.25 54.92
CA LEU A 321 -33.90 -28.63 54.86
C LEU A 321 -35.06 -29.60 55.11
N ASN A 322 -35.17 -30.62 54.26
CA ASN A 322 -35.66 -31.95 54.60
C ASN A 322 -34.76 -32.98 53.91
#